data_AF-A0AAW5FST2-F1
#
_entry.id   AF-A0AAW5FST2-F1
#
_cell.length_a   1.000
_cell.length_b   1.000
_cell.length_c   1.000
_cell.angle_alpha   90.00
_cell.angle_beta   90.00
_cell.angle_gamma   90.00
#
_symmetry.space_group_name_H-M   'P 1'
#
loop_
_entity.id
_entity.type
_entity.pdbx_description
1 polymer ?
#
loop_
_entity_poly.entity_id
_entity_poly.type
_entity_poly.pdbx_seq_one_letter_code
_entity_poly.pdbx_strand_id
1 'polypeptide(L)' 'MGIERMHSAKYWRARAEEFRAKADNCEYPETRDALRSVAKNYDDLARSAEQIGRTAEARLVAEEYAKGYSRNSATR' A
#
# COMPACT_ATOMS: atom_id res chain seq x y z
N MET A 1 -19.12 9.82 -8.86
CA MET A 1 -18.57 8.64 -9.55
C MET A 1 -17.19 8.37 -8.96
N GLY A 2 -17.03 7.21 -8.34
CA GLY A 2 -16.00 6.92 -7.34
C GLY A 2 -14.59 7.03 -7.87
N ILE A 3 -13.78 7.83 -7.18
CA ILE A 3 -12.33 7.80 -7.31
C ILE A 3 -11.92 6.37 -6.98
N GLU A 4 -11.41 5.69 -8.00
CA GLU A 4 -10.93 4.31 -7.93
C GLU A 4 -10.23 4.11 -6.60
N ARG A 5 -10.69 3.10 -5.85
CA ARG A 5 -10.01 2.66 -4.64
C ARG A 5 -8.60 2.27 -5.08
N MET A 6 -7.63 3.20 -4.99
CA MET A 6 -6.22 2.88 -5.00
C MET A 6 -6.10 1.73 -4.01
N HIS A 7 -5.83 0.54 -4.53
CA HIS A 7 -5.82 -0.67 -3.75
C HIS A 7 -4.87 -0.45 -2.57
N SER A 8 -5.43 -0.48 -1.36
CA SER A 8 -4.64 -0.21 -0.16
C SER A 8 -3.56 -1.28 -0.01
N ALA A 9 -2.47 -0.95 0.68
CA ALA A 9 -1.44 -1.94 0.99
C ALA A 9 -2.01 -3.22 1.61
N LYS A 10 -3.06 -3.07 2.44
CA LYS A 10 -3.79 -4.20 3.03
C LYS A 10 -4.45 -5.09 1.97
N TYR A 11 -5.04 -4.54 0.93
CA TYR A 11 -5.61 -5.32 -0.17
C TYR A 11 -4.53 -6.13 -0.88
N TRP A 12 -3.40 -5.52 -1.21
CA TRP A 12 -2.30 -6.21 -1.89
C TRP A 12 -1.68 -7.31 -1.05
N ARG A 13 -1.51 -7.10 0.27
CA ARG A 13 -1.07 -8.16 1.18
C ARG A 13 -2.02 -9.35 1.24
N ALA A 14 -3.32 -9.09 1.34
CA ALA A 14 -4.32 -10.16 1.37
C ALA A 14 -4.26 -11.01 0.09
N ARG A 15 -4.03 -10.38 -1.07
CA ARG A 15 -3.81 -11.11 -2.33
C ARG A 15 -2.51 -11.90 -2.30
N ALA A 16 -1.40 -11.32 -1.84
CA ALA A 16 -0.13 -12.04 -1.71
C ALA A 16 -0.28 -13.31 -0.85
N GLU A 17 -0.96 -13.23 0.30
CA GLU A 17 -1.24 -14.36 1.18
C GLU A 17 -2.07 -15.45 0.51
N GLU A 18 -3.11 -15.08 -0.24
CA GLU A 18 -3.94 -16.04 -0.99
C GLU A 18 -3.11 -16.83 -2.01
N PHE A 19 -2.21 -16.16 -2.73
CA PHE A 19 -1.34 -16.83 -3.71
C PHE A 19 -0.26 -17.69 -3.06
N ARG A 20 0.26 -17.31 -1.89
CA ARG A 20 1.16 -18.17 -1.09
C ARG A 20 0.45 -19.43 -0.64
N ALA A 21 -0.76 -19.30 -0.07
CA ALA A 21 -1.55 -20.45 0.35
C ALA A 21 -1.87 -21.39 -0.82
N LYS A 22 -2.14 -20.86 -2.02
CA LYS A 22 -2.30 -21.67 -3.24
C LYS A 22 -1.00 -22.35 -3.66
N ALA A 23 0.13 -21.66 -3.56
CA ALA A 23 1.44 -22.24 -3.88
C ALA A 23 1.81 -23.38 -2.93
N ASP A 24 1.54 -23.23 -1.64
CA ASP A 24 1.87 -24.23 -0.61
C ASP A 24 1.07 -25.53 -0.79
N ASN A 25 -0.15 -25.44 -1.33
CA ASN A 25 -0.98 -26.60 -1.69
C ASN A 25 -0.76 -27.12 -3.12
N CYS A 26 0.19 -26.54 -3.87
CA CYS A 26 0.40 -26.92 -5.27
C CYS A 26 1.41 -28.07 -5.39
N GLU A 27 0.97 -29.18 -5.98
CA GLU A 27 1.81 -30.36 -6.22
C GLU A 27 2.75 -30.18 -7.42
N TYR A 28 2.43 -29.27 -8.34
CA TYR A 28 3.23 -29.00 -9.53
C TYR A 28 4.31 -27.95 -9.24
N PRO A 29 5.61 -28.30 -9.29
CA PRO A 29 6.69 -27.39 -8.90
C PRO A 29 6.73 -26.09 -9.71
N GLU A 30 6.51 -26.16 -11.03
CA GLU A 30 6.54 -24.99 -11.92
C GLU A 30 5.40 -24.02 -11.61
N THR A 31 4.19 -24.54 -11.40
CA THR A 31 3.02 -23.76 -11.02
C THR A 31 3.18 -23.14 -9.63
N ARG A 32 3.74 -23.90 -8.68
CA ARG A 32 4.08 -23.38 -7.34
C ARG A 32 5.03 -22.19 -7.42
N ASP A 33 6.08 -22.29 -8.23
CA ASP A 33 7.08 -21.23 -8.36
C ASP A 33 6.48 -19.99 -9.06
N ALA A 34 5.62 -20.19 -10.06
CA ALA A 34 4.83 -19.11 -10.66
C ALA A 34 3.90 -18.42 -9.63
N LEU A 35 3.18 -19.18 -8.81
CA LEU A 35 2.31 -18.64 -7.76
C LEU A 35 3.10 -17.87 -6.70
N ARG A 36 4.28 -18.35 -6.32
CA ARG A 36 5.20 -17.64 -5.41
C ARG A 36 5.71 -16.33 -6.01
N SER A 37 6.02 -16.32 -7.30
CA SER A 37 6.42 -15.10 -8.02
C SER A 37 5.29 -14.07 -8.03
N VAL A 38 4.06 -14.51 -8.31
CA VAL A 38 2.87 -13.66 -8.25
C VAL A 38 2.64 -13.09 -6.86
N ALA A 39 2.75 -13.91 -5.80
CA ALA A 39 2.64 -13.44 -4.43
C ALA A 39 3.67 -12.35 -4.09
N LYS A 40 4.93 -12.55 -4.50
CA LYS A 40 6.00 -11.56 -4.31
C LYS A 40 5.68 -10.23 -5.00
N ASN A 41 5.18 -10.27 -6.24
CA ASN A 41 4.79 -9.05 -6.96
C ASN A 41 3.68 -8.28 -6.22
N TYR A 42 2.73 -8.98 -5.60
CA TYR A 42 1.71 -8.34 -4.78
C TYR A 42 2.29 -7.73 -3.50
N ASP A 43 3.29 -8.33 -2.85
CA ASP A 43 3.99 -7.69 -1.73
C ASP A 43 4.72 -6.41 -2.16
N ASP A 44 5.32 -6.40 -3.35
CA ASP A 44 6.01 -5.23 -3.90
C ASP A 44 5.02 -4.08 -4.15
N LEU A 45 3.83 -4.40 -4.67
CA LEU A 45 2.72 -3.45 -4.80
C LEU A 45 2.23 -2.96 -3.44
N ALA A 46 2.13 -3.85 -2.44
CA ALA A 46 1.75 -3.46 -1.09
C ALA A 46 2.76 -2.45 -0.50
N ARG A 47 4.05 -2.74 -0.60
CA ARG A 47 5.13 -1.85 -0.14
C ARG A 47 5.09 -0.50 -0.84
N SER A 48 4.85 -0.50 -2.15
CA SER A 48 4.72 0.73 -2.94
C SER A 48 3.51 1.56 -2.49
N ALA A 49 2.37 0.90 -2.26
CA ALA A 49 1.16 1.55 -1.77
C ALA A 49 1.34 2.15 -0.35
N GLU A 50 2.07 1.48 0.54
CA GLU A 50 2.41 2.04 1.86
C GLU A 50 3.30 3.26 1.75
N GLN A 51 4.32 3.20 0.89
CA GLN A 51 5.24 4.31 0.70
C GLN A 51 4.49 5.55 0.17
N ILE A 52 3.62 5.36 -0.82
CA ILE A 52 2.78 6.42 -1.36
C ILE A 52 1.86 6.99 -0.25
N GLY A 53 1.17 6.11 0.49
CA GLY A 53 0.31 6.54 1.61
C GLY A 53 1.06 7.37 2.65
N ARG A 54 2.23 6.90 3.09
CA ARG A 54 3.07 7.59 4.08
C ARG A 54 3.54 8.96 3.61
N THR A 55 3.92 9.07 2.33
CA THR A 55 4.33 10.37 1.76
C THR A 55 3.17 11.35 1.64
N ALA A 56 1.98 10.88 1.31
CA ALA A 56 0.77 11.70 1.25
C ALA A 56 0.36 12.20 2.64
N GLU A 57 0.39 11.33 3.65
CA GLU A 57 0.13 11.70 5.05
C GLU A 57 1.14 12.74 5.55
N ALA A 58 2.44 12.53 5.32
CA ALA A 58 3.49 13.47 5.72
C ALA A 58 3.30 14.86 5.06
N ARG A 59 2.87 14.89 3.79
CA ARG A 59 2.59 16.15 3.08
C ARG A 59 1.38 16.88 3.67
N LEU A 60 0.30 16.18 3.97
CA LEU A 60 -0.90 16.81 4.57
C LEU A 60 -0.59 17.37 5.96
N VAL A 61 0.17 16.64 6.78
CA VAL A 61 0.64 17.11 8.09
C VAL A 61 1.49 18.38 7.93
N ALA A 62 2.47 18.37 7.02
CA ALA A 62 3.31 19.56 6.79
C ALA A 62 2.50 20.79 6.34
N GLU A 63 1.49 20.61 5.48
CA GLU A 63 0.60 21.69 5.05
C GLU A 63 -0.30 22.21 6.19
N GLU A 64 -0.78 21.33 7.06
CA GLU A 64 -1.57 21.71 8.24
C GLU A 64 -0.72 22.50 9.26
N TYR A 65 0.50 22.04 9.55
CA TYR A 65 1.44 22.77 10.40
C TYR A 65 1.77 24.16 9.83
N ALA A 66 2.01 24.26 8.51
CA ALA A 66 2.26 25.55 7.86
C ALA A 66 1.06 26.51 7.95
N LYS A 67 -0.16 26.00 7.80
CA LYS A 67 -1.40 26.79 7.96
C LYS A 67 -1.65 27.19 9.41
N GLY A 68 -1.40 26.30 10.37
CA GLY A 68 -1.52 26.57 11.80
C GLY A 68 -0.55 27.66 12.27
N TYR A 69 0.67 27.67 11.75
CA TYR A 69 1.67 28.69 12.04
C TYR A 69 1.22 30.09 11.57
N SER A 70 0.70 30.18 10.34
CA SER A 70 0.18 31.44 9.76
C SER A 70 -1.06 31.98 10.51
N ARG A 71 -1.91 31.09 11.02
CA ARG A 71 -3.13 31.47 11.76
C ARG A 71 -2.83 32.06 13.14
N ASN A 72 -1.82 31.56 13.84
CA ASN A 72 -1.40 32.06 15.16
C ASN A 72 -0.60 33.38 15.09
N SER A 73 0.08 33.67 13.98
CA SER A 73 0.80 34.95 13.80
C SER A 73 -0.11 36.14 13.50
N ALA A 74 -1.37 35.90 13.12
CA ALA A 74 -2.34 36.95 12.80
C ALA A 74 -3.21 37.37 14.01
N THR A 75 -3.04 36.73 15.17
CA THR A 75 -3.85 36.96 16.39
C THR A 75 -3.10 37.67 17.51
N ARG A 76 -1.93 38.26 17.23
CA ARG A 76 -1.11 38.98 18.22
C ARG A 76 -0.89 40.43 17.85
#